data_AF-A0AAC9W6K1-F1
#
_entry.id   AF-A0AAC9W6K1-F1
#
_cell.length_a   1.000
_cell.length_b   1.000
_cell.length_c   1.000
_cell.angle_alpha   90.00
_cell.angle_beta   90.00
_cell.angle_gamma   90.00
#
_symmetry.space_group_name_H-M   'P 1'
#
loop_
_entity.id
_entity.type
_entity.pdbx_description
1 polymer ?
#
loop_
_entity_poly.entity_id
_entity_poly.type
_entity_poly.pdbx_seq_one_letter_code
_entity_poly.pdbx_strand_id
1 'polypeptide(L)'
;MNYFKGKQFQKDVIIVAVGYYLRYNLSYREIQELLYDRGINVCHTTIYRWVQEYSKVLYHLWKKKNRQSFYSWKMDETYIKIKGRWHYLYRAIDADGLTLDIWLRKKRDTQAAYAFLKRLHKQLVNQE
;
A
#
# COMPACT_ATOMS: atom_id res chain seq x y z
N MET A 1 -21.67 0.04 1.95
CA MET A 1 -21.25 1.33 1.34
C MET A 1 -20.79 1.03 -0.08
N ASN A 2 -21.45 1.58 -1.11
CA ASN A 2 -21.02 1.37 -2.49
C ASN A 2 -19.93 2.40 -2.83
N TYR A 3 -18.66 2.04 -2.63
CA TYR A 3 -17.49 2.91 -2.79
C TYR A 3 -17.33 3.54 -4.19
N PHE A 4 -18.06 3.02 -5.19
CA PHE A 4 -17.97 3.47 -6.58
C PHE A 4 -19.25 4.16 -7.07
N LYS A 5 -20.23 4.41 -6.17
CA LYS A 5 -21.47 5.10 -6.54
C LYS A 5 -21.16 6.51 -7.05
N GLY A 6 -21.69 6.85 -8.23
CA GLY A 6 -21.54 8.19 -8.83
C GLY A 6 -20.19 8.46 -9.48
N LYS A 7 -19.34 7.45 -9.69
CA LYS A 7 -18.08 7.61 -10.43
C LYS A 7 -18.35 7.55 -11.93
N GLN A 8 -17.70 8.44 -12.68
CA GLN A 8 -17.79 8.51 -14.14
C GLN A 8 -17.25 7.24 -14.82
N PHE A 9 -16.21 6.64 -14.24
CA PHE A 9 -15.55 5.45 -14.77
C PHE A 9 -16.00 4.20 -14.05
N GLN A 10 -16.02 3.07 -14.78
CA GLN A 10 -16.34 1.77 -14.21
C GLN A 10 -15.38 1.41 -13.08
N LYS A 11 -15.91 0.70 -12.07
CA LYS A 11 -15.14 0.25 -10.90
C LYS A 11 -13.86 -0.49 -11.30
N ASP A 12 -13.90 -1.30 -12.34
CA ASP A 12 -12.80 -2.18 -12.73
C ASP A 12 -11.63 -1.36 -13.30
N VAL A 13 -11.92 -0.32 -14.08
CA VAL A 13 -10.91 0.64 -14.57
C VAL A 13 -10.22 1.34 -13.41
N ILE A 14 -11.00 1.81 -12.43
CA ILE A 14 -10.49 2.52 -11.26
C ILE A 14 -9.59 1.59 -10.42
N ILE A 15 -10.05 0.36 -10.15
CA ILE A 15 -9.31 -0.62 -9.37
C ILE A 15 -7.99 -1.00 -10.08
N VAL A 16 -8.02 -1.21 -11.40
CA VAL A 16 -6.82 -1.52 -12.18
C VAL A 16 -5.84 -0.35 -12.15
N ALA A 17 -6.29 0.88 -12.37
CA ALA A 17 -5.43 2.06 -12.34
C ALA A 17 -4.76 2.27 -10.96
N VAL A 18 -5.54 2.16 -9.88
CA VAL A 18 -5.01 2.26 -8.52
C VAL A 18 -4.09 1.09 -8.19
N GLY A 19 -4.43 -0.12 -8.64
CA GLY A 19 -3.60 -1.31 -8.52
C GLY A 19 -2.26 -1.16 -9.23
N TYR A 20 -2.25 -0.54 -10.42
CA TYR A 20 -1.01 -0.27 -11.14
C TYR A 20 -0.07 0.63 -10.33
N TYR A 21 -0.60 1.70 -9.75
CA TYR A 21 0.17 2.62 -8.93
C TYR A 21 0.70 1.98 -7.63
N LEU A 22 -0.12 1.17 -6.96
CA LEU A 22 0.25 0.61 -5.66
C LEU A 22 1.19 -0.59 -5.76
N ARG A 23 1.12 -1.35 -6.85
CA ARG A 23 1.89 -2.59 -7.03
C ARG A 23 3.15 -2.37 -7.85
N TYR A 24 3.10 -1.53 -8.87
CA TYR A 24 4.20 -1.28 -9.77
C TYR A 24 4.71 0.14 -9.57
N ASN A 25 6.01 0.36 -9.82
CA ASN A 25 6.64 1.67 -9.67
C ASN A 25 6.30 2.61 -10.85
N LEU A 26 5.00 2.72 -11.16
CA LEU A 26 4.47 3.51 -12.26
C LEU A 26 3.97 4.86 -11.75
N SER A 27 4.35 5.92 -12.45
CA SER A 27 3.83 7.26 -12.28
C SER A 27 2.39 7.40 -12.80
N TYR A 28 1.70 8.45 -12.37
CA TYR A 28 0.34 8.72 -12.85
C TYR A 28 0.26 8.98 -14.36
N ARG A 29 1.34 9.46 -14.98
CA ARG A 29 1.41 9.71 -16.42
C ARG A 29 1.58 8.40 -17.19
N GLU A 30 2.45 7.52 -16.73
CA GLU A 30 2.60 6.17 -17.33
C GLU A 30 1.28 5.38 -17.23
N ILE A 31 0.56 5.48 -16.10
CA ILE A 31 -0.75 4.82 -15.99
C ILE A 31 -1.79 5.44 -16.93
N GLN A 32 -1.76 6.77 -17.12
CA GLN A 32 -2.61 7.42 -18.12
C GLN A 32 -2.32 6.89 -19.54
N GLU A 33 -1.04 6.75 -19.92
CA GLU A 33 -0.62 6.21 -21.22
C GLU A 33 -1.09 4.75 -21.38
N LEU A 34 -0.87 3.91 -20.37
CA LEU A 34 -1.33 2.51 -20.39
C LEU A 34 -2.85 2.36 -20.52
N LEU A 35 -3.63 3.30 -19.95
CA LEU A 35 -5.08 3.32 -20.12
C LEU A 35 -5.48 3.85 -21.50
N TYR A 36 -4.76 4.85 -22.01
CA TYR A 36 -4.98 5.39 -23.35
C TYR A 36 -4.77 4.33 -24.43
N ASP A 37 -3.73 3.50 -24.32
CA ASP A 37 -3.47 2.36 -25.22
C ASP A 37 -4.62 1.34 -25.24
N ARG A 38 -5.44 1.32 -24.19
CA ARG A 38 -6.66 0.49 -24.09
C ARG A 38 -7.93 1.23 -24.48
N GLY A 39 -7.83 2.41 -25.09
CA GLY A 39 -8.96 3.24 -25.50
C GLY A 39 -9.64 4.00 -24.37
N ILE A 40 -9.03 4.08 -23.17
CA ILE A 40 -9.59 4.74 -22.01
C ILE A 40 -8.91 6.11 -21.82
N ASN A 41 -9.63 7.18 -22.15
CA ASN A 41 -9.12 8.54 -21.99
C ASN A 41 -9.37 9.08 -20.57
N VAL A 42 -8.31 9.15 -19.75
CA VAL A 42 -8.35 9.64 -18.37
C VAL A 42 -7.14 10.54 -18.11
N CYS A 43 -7.35 11.72 -17.52
CA CYS A 43 -6.25 12.56 -17.07
C CYS A 43 -5.51 11.95 -15.87
N HIS A 44 -4.18 12.06 -15.83
CA HIS A 44 -3.34 11.62 -14.71
C HIS A 44 -3.76 12.21 -13.35
N THR A 45 -4.34 13.42 -13.32
CA THR A 45 -4.86 14.04 -12.11
C THR A 45 -6.11 13.32 -11.57
N THR A 46 -6.92 12.73 -12.44
CA THR A 46 -8.04 11.86 -12.07
C THR A 46 -7.52 10.56 -11.44
N ILE A 47 -6.48 9.97 -12.01
CA ILE A 47 -5.81 8.78 -11.43
C ILE A 47 -5.24 9.11 -10.05
N TYR A 48 -4.59 10.27 -9.89
CA TYR A 48 -4.12 10.75 -8.58
C TYR A 48 -5.26 10.79 -7.56
N ARG A 49 -6.41 11.37 -7.92
CA ARG A 49 -7.59 11.43 -7.03
C ARG A 49 -8.08 10.04 -6.64
N TRP A 50 -8.17 9.11 -7.59
CA TRP A 50 -8.53 7.72 -7.30
C TRP A 50 -7.54 7.06 -6.35
N VAL A 51 -6.25 7.25 -6.56
CA VAL A 51 -5.22 6.71 -5.66
C VAL A 51 -5.38 7.29 -4.25
N GLN A 52 -5.57 8.60 -4.09
CA GLN A 52 -5.78 9.18 -2.75
C GLN A 52 -7.03 8.64 -2.06
N GLU A 53 -8.11 8.44 -2.80
CA GLU A 53 -9.40 7.96 -2.27
C GLU A 53 -9.37 6.46 -1.93
N TYR A 54 -8.90 5.62 -2.86
CA TYR A 54 -9.06 4.18 -2.76
C TYR A 54 -7.87 3.44 -2.13
N SER A 55 -6.68 4.04 -2.06
CA SER A 55 -5.50 3.34 -1.50
C SER A 55 -5.73 2.86 -0.08
N LYS A 56 -6.36 3.69 0.76
CA LYS A 56 -6.66 3.30 2.15
C LYS A 56 -7.65 2.15 2.21
N VAL A 57 -8.70 2.17 1.36
CA VAL A 57 -9.72 1.12 1.32
C VAL A 57 -9.10 -0.20 0.88
N LEU A 58 -8.33 -0.18 -0.21
CA LEU A 58 -7.63 -1.35 -0.73
C LEU A 58 -6.61 -1.90 0.28
N TYR A 59 -5.88 -1.04 0.98
CA TYR A 59 -4.96 -1.45 2.04
C TYR A 59 -5.68 -2.20 3.17
N HIS A 60 -6.84 -1.70 3.63
CA HIS A 60 -7.60 -2.39 4.70
C HIS A 60 -8.18 -3.73 4.22
N LEU A 61 -8.65 -3.80 2.99
CA LEU A 61 -9.14 -5.05 2.39
C LEU A 61 -8.01 -6.07 2.25
N TRP A 62 -6.86 -5.64 1.73
CA TRP A 62 -5.64 -6.45 1.63
C TRP A 62 -5.18 -6.94 3.00
N LYS A 63 -5.13 -6.06 4.00
CA LYS A 63 -4.73 -6.40 5.38
C LYS A 63 -5.70 -7.39 6.03
N LYS A 64 -7.00 -7.34 5.71
CA LYS A 64 -7.98 -8.31 6.20
C LYS A 64 -7.82 -9.69 5.52
N LYS A 65 -7.48 -9.71 4.23
CA LYS A 65 -7.31 -10.94 3.45
C LYS A 65 -6.01 -11.67 3.79
N ASN A 66 -4.92 -10.93 4.01
CA ASN A 66 -3.60 -11.49 4.30
C ASN A 66 -3.33 -11.59 5.81
N ARG A 67 -4.34 -12.02 6.57
CA ARG A 67 -4.23 -12.28 8.02
C ARG A 67 -3.73 -13.69 8.33
N GLN A 68 -3.11 -14.39 7.40
CA GLN A 68 -2.59 -15.71 7.68
C GLN A 68 -1.07 -15.59 7.83
N SER A 69 -0.61 -15.79 9.08
CA SER A 69 0.82 -15.88 9.38
C SER A 69 1.36 -17.21 8.88
N PHE A 70 2.43 -17.16 8.09
CA PHE A 70 3.28 -18.32 7.88
C PHE A 70 4.26 -18.50 9.05
N TYR A 71 4.89 -19.66 9.12
CA TYR A 71 5.72 -20.13 10.25
C TYR A 71 6.95 -19.24 10.55
N SER A 72 7.34 -18.36 9.62
CA SER A 72 8.46 -17.43 9.80
C SER A 72 8.22 -16.08 9.11
N TRP A 73 8.79 -15.04 9.68
CA TRP A 73 8.76 -13.68 9.16
C TRP A 73 10.12 -13.01 9.35
N LYS A 74 10.41 -12.02 8.50
CA LYS A 74 11.64 -11.21 8.54
C LYS A 74 11.26 -9.73 8.64
N MET A 75 12.08 -8.96 9.34
CA MET A 75 11.92 -7.52 9.44
C MET A 75 13.19 -6.83 8.94
N ASP A 76 13.00 -5.75 8.19
CA ASP A 76 14.07 -4.90 7.71
C ASP A 76 13.78 -3.41 8.00
N GLU A 77 14.85 -2.62 8.12
CA GLU A 77 14.83 -1.17 8.31
C GLU A 77 15.58 -0.50 7.15
N THR A 78 14.89 0.39 6.43
CA THR A 78 15.50 1.19 5.37
C THR A 78 15.18 2.67 5.54
N TYR A 79 15.92 3.55 4.86
CA TYR A 79 15.71 5.00 4.92
C TYR A 79 15.20 5.51 3.57
N ILE A 80 14.13 6.31 3.59
CA ILE A 80 13.49 6.87 2.39
C ILE A 80 13.37 8.39 2.50
N LYS A 81 13.51 9.08 1.37
CA LYS A 81 13.43 10.55 1.33
C LYS A 81 12.02 10.99 0.95
N ILE A 82 11.34 11.69 1.86
CA ILE A 82 9.99 12.21 1.64
C ILE A 82 10.04 13.74 1.73
N LYS A 83 9.66 14.42 0.65
CA LYS A 83 9.71 15.90 0.53
C LYS A 83 11.07 16.48 0.99
N GLY A 84 12.16 15.86 0.55
CA GLY A 84 13.52 16.27 0.87
C GLY A 84 14.05 15.83 2.24
N ARG A 85 13.23 15.24 3.11
CA ARG A 85 13.63 14.81 4.46
C ARG A 85 13.74 13.29 4.56
N TRP A 86 14.81 12.81 5.18
CA TRP A 86 15.00 11.39 5.46
C TRP A 86 14.03 10.90 6.53
N HIS A 87 13.45 9.73 6.28
CA HIS A 87 12.57 9.00 7.17
C HIS A 87 13.01 7.54 7.21
N TYR A 88 12.73 6.86 8.32
CA TYR A 88 13.03 5.45 8.53
C TYR A 88 11.76 4.62 8.32
N LEU A 89 11.87 3.61 7.47
CA LEU A 89 10.81 2.70 7.09
C LEU A 89 11.15 1.31 7.63
N TYR A 90 10.31 0.84 8.55
CA TYR A 90 10.31 -0.54 9.02
C TYR A 90 9.33 -1.34 8.16
N ARG A 91 9.76 -2.49 7.66
CA ARG A 91 8.91 -3.41 6.90
C ARG A 91 9.07 -4.82 7.43
N ALA A 92 7.94 -5.47 7.70
CA ALA A 92 7.89 -6.89 8.01
C ALA A 92 7.34 -7.64 6.80
N ILE A 93 7.97 -8.75 6.45
CA ILE A 93 7.56 -9.67 5.38
C ILE A 93 7.48 -11.10 5.93
N ASP A 94 6.61 -11.92 5.35
CA ASP A 94 6.58 -13.35 5.63
C ASP A 94 7.60 -14.13 4.78
N ALA A 95 7.60 -15.46 4.93
CA ALA A 95 8.46 -16.37 4.17
C ALA A 95 8.22 -16.31 2.65
N ASP A 96 6.99 -16.05 2.22
CA ASP A 96 6.59 -15.98 0.82
C ASP A 96 6.83 -14.58 0.21
N GLY A 97 7.35 -13.64 1.00
CA GLY A 97 7.67 -12.28 0.60
C GLY A 97 6.47 -11.33 0.60
N LEU A 98 5.31 -11.74 1.13
CA LEU A 98 4.18 -10.85 1.36
C LEU A 98 4.50 -9.92 2.52
N THR A 99 4.20 -8.64 2.32
CA THR A 99 4.31 -7.66 3.41
C THR A 99 3.30 -8.00 4.50
N LEU A 100 3.72 -7.98 5.76
CA LEU A 100 2.84 -8.15 6.92
C LEU A 100 2.41 -6.80 7.48
N ASP A 101 3.36 -5.90 7.68
CA ASP A 101 3.11 -4.56 8.20
C ASP A 101 4.24 -3.59 7.81
N ILE A 102 3.93 -2.30 7.81
CA ILE A 102 4.87 -1.20 7.49
C ILE A 102 4.76 -0.12 8.56
N TRP A 103 5.89 0.45 8.97
CA TRP A 103 5.93 1.60 9.88
C TRP A 103 6.92 2.66 9.39
N LEU A 104 6.42 3.87 9.14
CA LEU A 104 7.26 5.03 8.82
C LEU A 104 7.50 5.94 10.04
N ARG A 105 8.74 6.34 10.28
CA ARG A 105 9.16 7.23 11.37
C ARG A 105 10.10 8.33 10.86
N LYS A 106 10.13 9.47 11.56
CA LYS A 106 11.04 10.58 11.24
C LYS A 106 12.47 10.35 11.75
N LYS A 107 12.64 9.54 12.80
CA LYS A 107 13.91 9.26 13.45
C LYS A 107 14.06 7.75 13.64
N ARG A 108 15.32 7.30 13.62
CA ARG A 108 15.71 5.95 14.02
C ARG A 108 15.68 5.86 15.53
N ASP A 109 14.91 4.92 16.07
CA ASP A 109 14.68 4.82 17.50
C ASP A 109 14.37 3.36 17.88
N THR A 110 15.10 2.85 18.87
CA THR A 110 14.88 1.53 19.46
C THR A 110 13.45 1.39 19.99
N GLN A 111 12.87 2.44 20.56
CA GLN A 111 11.49 2.44 21.05
C GLN A 111 10.50 2.28 19.90
N ALA A 112 10.78 2.85 18.72
CA ALA A 112 9.94 2.70 17.55
C ALA A 112 10.03 1.28 16.97
N ALA A 113 11.22 0.69 16.91
CA ALA A 113 11.41 -0.71 16.51
C ALA A 113 10.67 -1.66 17.46
N TYR A 114 10.80 -1.46 18.78
CA TYR A 114 10.08 -2.25 19.78
C TYR A 114 8.55 -2.10 19.65
N ALA A 115 8.05 -0.87 19.46
CA ALA A 115 6.63 -0.63 19.24
C ALA A 115 6.11 -1.33 17.97
N PHE A 116 6.90 -1.37 16.90
CA PHE A 116 6.55 -2.09 15.69
C PHE A 116 6.49 -3.60 15.91
N LEU A 117 7.50 -4.18 16.56
CA LEU A 117 7.52 -5.60 16.90
C LEU A 117 6.33 -5.98 17.81
N LYS A 118 6.05 -5.19 18.85
CA LYS A 118 4.90 -5.41 19.74
C LYS A 118 3.57 -5.32 18.98
N ARG A 119 3.45 -4.38 18.05
CA ARG A 119 2.26 -4.23 17.19
C ARG A 119 2.10 -5.42 16.25
N LEU A 120 3.20 -5.89 15.65
CA LEU A 120 3.21 -7.06 14.77
C LEU A 120 2.83 -8.32 15.53
N HIS A 121 3.49 -8.59 16.67
CA HIS A 121 3.19 -9.73 17.53
C HIS A 121 1.71 -9.79 17.93
N LYS A 122 1.11 -8.67 18.35
CA LYS A 122 -0.32 -8.61 18.67
C LYS A 122 -1.22 -8.92 17.45
N GLN A 123 -0.81 -8.53 16.24
CA GLN A 123 -1.56 -8.84 15.03
C GLN A 123 -1.49 -10.31 14.64
N LEU A 124 -0.39 -10.99 14.96
CA LEU A 124 -0.19 -12.42 14.67
C LEU A 124 -0.86 -13.30 15.75
N VAL A 125 -0.69 -12.98 17.03
CA VAL A 125 -1.26 -13.79 18.13
C VAL A 125 -2.78 -13.69 18.22
N ASN A 126 -3.39 -12.55 17.89
CA ASN A 126 -4.85 -12.41 17.84
C ASN A 126 -5.51 -13.16 16.65
N GLN A 127 -4.78 -14.06 15.97
CA GLN A 127 -5.28 -14.91 14.89
C GLN A 127 -5.52 -16.36 15.33
N GLU A 128 -5.02 -16.75 16.51
CA GLU A 128 -5.40 -17.99 17.23
C GLU A 128 -6.61 -17.75 18.12
#